data_AF-A0A2S9M6B5-F1
#
_entry.id   AF-A0A2S9M6B5-F1
#
_cell.length_a   1.000
_cell.length_b   1.000
_cell.length_c   1.000
_cell.angle_alpha   90.00
_cell.angle_beta   90.00
_cell.angle_gamma   90.00
#
_symmetry.space_group_name_H-M   'P 1'
#
loop_
_entity.id
_entity.type
_entity.pdbx_description
1 polymer ?
#
loop_
_entity_poly.entity_id
_entity_poly.type
_entity_poly.pdbx_seq_one_letter_code
_entity_poly.pdbx_strand_id
1 'polypeptide(L)'
;MAGNARDRRASGTRTALCHARAARPDDACAADNFSGAARSKPIGAAFELRARQFLARRGLAFVAANVTMRGGELDLVMRDADRTLVFVEVRARRSTRHGGAAASVGARKRQRLVAAALRFWAHHDPAAACRFDVIAFEAGRLVWLRDAFRADDA
;
A
#
# COMPACT_ATOMS: atom_id res chain seq x y z
N MET A 1 -30.77 68.71 -16.56
CA MET A 1 -30.09 68.37 -15.29
C MET A 1 -29.03 67.32 -15.65
N ALA A 2 -27.76 67.70 -15.77
CA ALA A 2 -26.80 67.89 -14.66
C ALA A 2 -26.34 66.53 -14.08
N GLY A 3 -25.06 66.14 -14.12
CA GLY A 3 -23.89 66.87 -14.65
C GLY A 3 -22.68 65.96 -14.93
N ASN A 4 -21.61 66.56 -15.45
CA ASN A 4 -20.38 65.90 -15.90
C ASN A 4 -19.18 66.40 -15.06
N ALA A 5 -18.45 65.48 -14.41
CA ALA A 5 -17.10 65.68 -13.88
C ALA A 5 -16.44 64.29 -13.79
N ARG A 6 -15.35 63.97 -14.50
CA ARG A 6 -13.98 64.50 -14.38
C ARG A 6 -13.43 64.39 -12.95
N ASP A 7 -12.50 63.46 -12.75
CA ASP A 7 -11.18 63.86 -12.27
C ASP A 7 -10.06 62.95 -12.82
N ARG A 8 -8.80 63.41 -12.78
CA ARG A 8 -7.61 62.80 -13.39
C ARG A 8 -6.38 62.93 -12.48
N ARG A 9 -5.73 61.80 -12.14
CA ARG A 9 -4.27 61.67 -11.80
C ARG A 9 -3.80 62.49 -10.56
N ALA A 10 -2.76 62.18 -9.78
CA ALA A 10 -1.77 61.10 -9.71
C ALA A 10 -1.54 60.82 -8.18
N SER A 11 -0.48 60.21 -7.66
CA SER A 11 0.76 59.62 -8.19
C SER A 11 1.27 58.55 -7.21
N GLY A 12 2.23 57.71 -7.60
CA GLY A 12 2.79 56.71 -6.68
C GLY A 12 3.64 55.60 -7.31
N THR A 13 4.71 55.96 -8.02
CA THR A 13 5.71 54.98 -8.48
C THR A 13 6.55 54.43 -7.33
N ARG A 14 6.55 53.10 -7.13
CA ARG A 14 7.73 52.35 -6.67
C ARG A 14 7.65 50.82 -6.92
N THR A 15 8.28 50.42 -8.02
CA THR A 15 9.25 49.31 -8.12
C THR A 15 8.95 47.93 -7.47
N ALA A 16 8.47 46.99 -8.30
CA ALA A 16 8.86 45.55 -8.36
C ALA A 16 8.13 44.95 -9.58
N LEU A 17 8.70 44.83 -10.79
CA LEU A 17 9.78 43.93 -11.25
C LEU A 17 9.49 42.43 -11.02
N CYS A 18 9.85 41.60 -12.03
CA CYS A 18 9.74 40.13 -12.10
C CYS A 18 8.32 39.58 -12.38
N HIS A 19 7.84 39.49 -13.63
CA HIS A 19 8.08 38.44 -14.66
C HIS A 19 7.54 37.02 -14.37
N ALA A 20 6.76 36.52 -15.36
CA ALA A 20 6.55 35.11 -15.72
C ALA A 20 5.79 34.20 -14.71
N ARG A 21 5.16 33.07 -15.09
CA ARG A 21 4.57 32.53 -16.35
C ARG A 21 3.83 31.24 -15.94
N ALA A 22 2.95 30.69 -16.78
CA ALA A 22 2.09 29.55 -16.42
C ALA A 22 2.84 28.35 -15.80
N ALA A 23 2.37 27.86 -14.65
CA ALA A 23 2.91 26.68 -13.99
C ALA A 23 2.41 25.39 -14.67
N ARG A 24 3.34 24.70 -15.34
CA ARG A 24 3.26 23.27 -15.71
C ARG A 24 3.81 22.42 -14.54
N PRO A 25 3.56 21.10 -14.50
CA PRO A 25 3.78 20.28 -13.30
C PRO A 25 5.25 19.87 -13.09
N ASP A 26 5.44 19.05 -12.05
CA ASP A 26 6.53 18.09 -11.78
C ASP A 26 7.51 18.41 -10.62
N ASP A 27 7.98 17.30 -10.04
CA ASP A 27 9.13 17.09 -9.13
C ASP A 27 9.21 17.77 -7.74
N ALA A 28 8.78 16.99 -6.74
CA ALA A 28 9.45 16.93 -5.43
C ALA A 28 9.62 15.46 -5.00
N CYS A 29 10.60 14.77 -5.59
CA CYS A 29 10.90 13.38 -5.28
C CYS A 29 11.63 13.25 -3.92
N ALA A 30 10.91 12.89 -2.87
CA ALA A 30 11.52 12.40 -1.63
C ALA A 30 12.20 11.04 -1.90
N ALA A 31 13.50 11.06 -2.17
CA ALA A 31 14.29 9.91 -2.62
C ALA A 31 14.80 9.00 -1.46
N ASP A 32 13.91 8.58 -0.54
CA ASP A 32 14.30 7.72 0.58
C ASP A 32 14.75 6.32 0.12
N ASN A 33 15.99 5.97 0.43
CA ASN A 33 16.57 4.65 0.15
C ASN A 33 15.90 3.54 0.99
N PHE A 34 15.05 2.73 0.36
CA PHE A 34 14.48 1.48 0.90
C PHE A 34 15.31 0.23 0.53
N SER A 35 16.63 0.39 0.42
CA SER A 35 17.58 -0.69 0.24
C SER A 35 17.95 -1.30 1.60
N GLY A 36 17.51 -2.54 1.83
CA GLY A 36 18.21 -3.56 2.64
C GLY A 36 18.40 -3.30 4.14
N ALA A 37 17.64 -4.04 4.95
CA ALA A 37 17.90 -4.36 6.38
C ALA A 37 17.91 -3.20 7.42
N ALA A 38 17.57 -3.58 8.66
CA ALA A 38 17.64 -2.80 9.90
C ALA A 38 16.77 -1.53 10.07
N ARG A 39 16.51 -0.69 9.05
CA ARG A 39 15.65 0.52 9.22
C ARG A 39 14.15 0.32 8.91
N SER A 40 13.78 -0.83 8.35
CA SER A 40 12.47 -1.02 7.69
C SER A 40 11.29 -1.38 8.61
N LYS A 41 11.53 -1.80 9.86
CA LYS A 41 10.49 -2.35 10.78
C LYS A 41 9.31 -1.38 11.05
N PRO A 42 9.51 -0.13 11.52
CA PRO A 42 8.38 0.75 11.82
C PRO A 42 7.58 1.15 10.57
N ILE A 43 8.23 1.16 9.41
CA ILE A 43 7.59 1.54 8.14
C ILE A 43 6.78 0.37 7.57
N GLY A 44 7.28 -0.87 7.69
CA GLY A 44 6.51 -2.09 7.41
C GLY A 44 5.22 -2.15 8.23
N ALA A 45 5.34 -1.99 9.55
CA ALA A 45 4.20 -1.98 10.47
C ALA A 45 3.14 -0.91 10.12
N ALA A 46 3.54 0.25 9.60
CA ALA A 46 2.61 1.29 9.14
C ALA A 46 1.82 0.85 7.89
N PHE A 47 2.47 0.16 6.94
CA PHE A 47 1.81 -0.42 5.76
C PHE A 47 0.90 -1.60 6.12
N GLU A 48 1.33 -2.49 7.01
CA GLU A 48 0.51 -3.58 7.56
C GLU A 48 -0.74 -3.05 8.27
N LEU A 49 -0.60 -2.02 9.12
CA LEU A 49 -1.73 -1.38 9.79
C LEU A 49 -2.72 -0.79 8.77
N ARG A 50 -2.22 -0.10 7.74
CA ARG A 50 -3.05 0.49 6.68
C ARG A 50 -3.74 -0.58 5.82
N ALA A 51 -3.07 -1.69 5.55
CA ALA A 51 -3.62 -2.86 4.87
C ALA A 51 -4.72 -3.52 5.70
N ARG A 52 -4.46 -3.80 6.99
CA ARG A 52 -5.44 -4.34 7.95
C ARG A 52 -6.70 -3.48 8.04
N GLN A 53 -6.54 -2.16 8.18
CA GLN A 53 -7.67 -1.21 8.21
C GLN A 53 -8.46 -1.20 6.89
N PHE A 54 -7.78 -1.32 5.75
CA PHE A 54 -8.44 -1.39 4.45
C PHE A 54 -9.28 -2.68 4.32
N LEU A 55 -8.73 -3.83 4.70
CA LEU A 55 -9.44 -5.12 4.67
C LEU A 55 -10.62 -5.17 5.65
N ALA A 56 -10.46 -4.61 6.85
CA ALA A 56 -11.54 -4.48 7.82
C ALA A 56 -12.72 -3.65 7.27
N ARG A 57 -12.44 -2.54 6.57
CA ARG A 57 -13.47 -1.76 5.85
C ARG A 57 -14.08 -2.48 4.65
N ARG A 58 -13.52 -3.62 4.23
CA ARG A 58 -14.08 -4.52 3.21
C ARG A 58 -14.77 -5.75 3.79
N GLY A 59 -15.01 -5.78 5.10
CA GLY A 59 -15.77 -6.83 5.79
C GLY A 59 -14.95 -8.01 6.29
N LEU A 60 -13.62 -8.03 6.08
CA LEU A 60 -12.77 -9.10 6.59
C LEU A 60 -12.47 -8.88 8.09
N ALA A 61 -12.71 -9.89 8.91
CA ALA A 61 -12.36 -9.88 10.32
C ALA A 61 -10.84 -10.09 10.50
N PHE A 62 -10.22 -9.36 11.43
CA PHE A 62 -8.81 -9.53 11.76
C PHE A 62 -8.60 -10.76 12.65
N VAL A 63 -7.61 -11.60 12.33
CA VAL A 63 -7.24 -12.78 13.12
C VAL A 63 -5.88 -12.60 13.77
N ALA A 64 -4.83 -12.30 12.98
CA ALA A 64 -3.47 -12.16 13.48
C ALA A 64 -2.59 -11.29 12.54
N ALA A 65 -1.43 -10.85 13.03
CA ALA A 65 -0.41 -10.14 12.26
C ALA A 65 0.99 -10.62 12.64
N ASN A 66 1.97 -10.46 11.75
CA ASN A 66 3.38 -10.82 11.97
C ASN A 66 3.59 -12.24 12.51
N VAL A 67 2.81 -13.20 12.00
CA VAL A 67 2.82 -14.58 12.49
C VAL A 67 4.06 -15.28 11.96
N THR A 68 4.98 -15.60 12.86
CA THR A 68 6.18 -16.40 12.54
C THR A 68 5.92 -17.87 12.83
N MET A 69 6.09 -18.72 11.81
CA MET A 69 6.00 -20.18 11.92
C MET A 69 7.31 -20.82 11.45
N ARG A 70 7.61 -22.03 11.91
CA ARG A 70 8.78 -22.80 11.43
C ARG A 70 8.66 -23.04 9.92
N GLY A 71 9.40 -22.26 9.12
CA GLY A 71 9.42 -22.31 7.66
C GLY A 71 9.00 -20.99 6.96
N GLY A 72 8.31 -20.08 7.63
CA GLY A 72 7.82 -18.85 6.99
C GLY A 72 7.23 -17.80 7.94
N GLU A 73 6.94 -16.64 7.37
CA GLU A 73 6.25 -15.54 8.06
C GLU A 73 4.96 -15.19 7.29
N LEU A 74 3.91 -14.77 8.00
CA LEU A 74 2.65 -14.27 7.46
C LEU A 74 2.43 -12.85 7.98
N ASP A 75 2.35 -11.86 7.10
CA ASP A 75 2.24 -10.45 7.50
C ASP A 75 0.88 -10.17 8.17
N LEU A 76 -0.21 -10.63 7.55
CA LEU A 76 -1.57 -10.57 8.11
C LEU A 76 -2.33 -11.88 7.88
N VAL A 77 -3.17 -12.23 8.85
CA VAL A 77 -4.21 -13.26 8.73
C VAL A 77 -5.56 -12.63 9.03
N MET A 78 -6.49 -12.83 8.11
CA MET A 78 -7.86 -12.34 8.18
C MET A 78 -8.84 -13.51 8.01
N ARG A 79 -10.13 -13.27 8.31
CA ARG A 79 -11.24 -14.20 8.05
C ARG A 79 -12.29 -13.50 7.21
N ASP A 80 -12.66 -14.09 6.09
CA ASP A 80 -13.73 -13.62 5.21
C ASP A 80 -15.11 -14.05 5.75
N ALA A 81 -16.21 -13.51 5.21
CA ALA A 81 -17.55 -13.70 5.78
C ALA A 81 -18.06 -15.17 5.71
N ASP A 82 -17.54 -15.94 4.75
CA ASP A 82 -17.78 -17.38 4.55
C ASP A 82 -16.92 -18.28 5.46
N ARG A 83 -16.19 -17.69 6.42
CA ARG A 83 -15.19 -18.30 7.32
C ARG A 83 -13.85 -18.66 6.67
N THR A 84 -13.63 -18.40 5.38
CA THR A 84 -12.33 -18.58 4.71
C THR A 84 -11.22 -17.86 5.48
N LEU A 85 -10.11 -18.55 5.77
CA LEU A 85 -8.89 -17.92 6.26
C LEU A 85 -8.13 -17.30 5.08
N VAL A 86 -7.86 -16.01 5.20
CA VAL A 86 -7.21 -15.21 4.17
C VAL A 86 -5.83 -14.79 4.67
N PHE A 87 -4.79 -15.36 4.07
CA PHE A 87 -3.40 -15.02 4.35
C PHE A 87 -2.99 -13.88 3.41
N VAL A 88 -2.52 -12.76 3.97
CA VAL A 88 -2.21 -11.56 3.17
C VAL A 88 -0.75 -11.18 3.32
N GLU A 89 -0.02 -11.19 2.20
CA GLU A 89 1.30 -10.58 2.09
C GLU A 89 1.14 -9.08 1.81
N VAL A 90 1.90 -8.24 2.51
CA VAL A 90 1.88 -6.78 2.37
C VAL A 90 3.20 -6.32 1.74
N ARG A 91 3.12 -5.66 0.58
CA ARG A 91 4.28 -5.15 -0.14
C ARG A 91 4.23 -3.64 -0.31
N ALA A 92 5.29 -2.96 0.09
CA ALA A 92 5.54 -1.57 -0.28
C ALA A 92 6.64 -1.51 -1.35
N ARG A 93 6.36 -0.87 -2.48
CA ARG A 93 7.31 -0.73 -3.60
C ARG A 93 7.38 0.70 -4.10
N ARG A 94 8.60 1.19 -4.30
CA ARG A 94 8.87 2.52 -4.88
C ARG A 94 8.79 2.56 -6.41
N SER A 95 8.89 1.42 -7.09
CA SER A 95 8.89 1.34 -8.56
C SER A 95 7.95 0.25 -9.07
N THR A 96 7.20 0.59 -10.12
CA THR A 96 6.28 -0.29 -10.84
C THR A 96 6.95 -1.13 -11.94
N ARG A 97 8.27 -0.96 -12.19
CA ARG A 97 8.99 -1.57 -13.33
C ARG A 97 9.10 -3.11 -13.34
N HIS A 98 8.59 -3.84 -12.34
CA HIS A 98 8.75 -5.29 -12.22
C HIS A 98 7.45 -6.04 -11.89
N GLY A 99 6.79 -6.59 -12.91
CA GLY A 99 5.88 -7.74 -12.81
C GLY A 99 4.56 -7.55 -12.05
N GLY A 100 4.24 -6.35 -11.56
CA GLY A 100 3.07 -6.11 -10.73
C GLY A 100 3.12 -6.82 -9.36
N ALA A 101 2.02 -6.69 -8.61
CA ALA A 101 1.97 -7.13 -7.22
C ALA A 101 2.00 -8.66 -7.04
N ALA A 102 1.36 -9.45 -7.91
CA ALA A 102 1.38 -10.92 -7.81
C ALA A 102 2.79 -11.49 -8.09
N ALA A 103 3.43 -11.11 -9.21
CA ALA A 103 4.79 -11.57 -9.51
C ALA A 103 5.86 -10.95 -8.58
N SER A 104 5.50 -10.01 -7.70
CA SER A 104 6.35 -9.60 -6.58
C SER A 104 6.58 -10.73 -5.56
N VAL A 105 5.68 -11.70 -5.50
CA VAL A 105 5.76 -12.88 -4.64
C VAL A 105 6.33 -14.04 -5.45
N GLY A 106 7.64 -14.04 -5.62
CA GLY A 106 8.37 -15.12 -6.30
C GLY A 106 8.25 -16.47 -5.57
N ALA A 107 8.45 -17.56 -6.31
CA ALA A 107 8.19 -18.95 -5.86
C ALA A 107 8.71 -19.26 -4.45
N ARG A 108 9.97 -18.94 -4.14
CA ARG A 108 10.56 -19.18 -2.79
C ARG A 108 9.79 -18.49 -1.65
N LYS A 109 9.16 -17.34 -1.89
CA LYS A 109 8.31 -16.68 -0.87
C LYS A 109 6.91 -17.30 -0.84
N ARG A 110 6.33 -17.70 -1.99
CA ARG A 110 5.08 -18.50 -2.03
C ARG A 110 5.22 -19.77 -1.19
N GLN A 111 6.29 -20.55 -1.40
CA GLN A 111 6.56 -21.77 -0.63
C GLN A 111 6.65 -21.52 0.89
N ARG A 112 7.31 -20.43 1.31
CA ARG A 112 7.37 -20.03 2.74
C ARG A 112 5.99 -19.62 3.27
N LEU A 113 5.20 -18.87 2.49
CA LEU A 113 3.83 -18.47 2.85
C LEU A 113 2.92 -19.69 2.99
N VAL A 114 2.93 -20.61 2.02
CA VAL A 114 2.16 -21.87 2.06
C VAL A 114 2.57 -22.72 3.27
N ALA A 115 3.87 -22.90 3.51
CA ALA A 115 4.36 -23.68 4.66
C ALA A 115 3.98 -23.08 6.02
N ALA A 116 3.89 -21.75 6.14
CA ALA A 116 3.42 -21.08 7.34
C ALA A 116 1.89 -21.13 7.47
N ALA A 117 1.16 -20.90 6.38
CA ALA A 117 -0.30 -20.93 6.31
C ALA A 117 -0.86 -22.31 6.64
N LEU A 118 -0.32 -23.40 6.08
CA LEU A 118 -0.73 -24.77 6.40
C LEU A 118 -0.58 -25.09 7.88
N ARG A 119 0.50 -24.62 8.53
CA ARG A 119 0.70 -24.78 9.97
C ARG A 119 -0.30 -23.96 10.78
N PHE A 120 -0.51 -22.69 10.41
CA PHE A 120 -1.49 -21.84 11.07
C PHE A 120 -2.91 -22.44 10.97
N TRP A 121 -3.34 -22.79 9.76
CA TRP A 121 -4.61 -23.44 9.47
C TRP A 121 -4.82 -24.69 10.32
N ALA A 122 -3.85 -25.60 10.35
CA ALA A 122 -3.93 -26.84 11.12
C ALA A 122 -4.10 -26.64 12.64
N HIS A 123 -3.63 -25.53 13.22
CA HIS A 123 -3.78 -25.23 14.65
C HIS A 123 -5.03 -24.39 14.98
N HIS A 124 -5.66 -23.75 13.98
CA HIS A 124 -6.74 -22.80 14.20
C HIS A 124 -8.10 -23.26 13.68
N ASP A 125 -8.18 -23.73 12.42
CA ASP A 125 -9.44 -24.14 11.80
C ASP A 125 -9.18 -25.04 10.57
N PRO A 126 -8.84 -26.32 10.76
CA PRO A 126 -8.54 -27.26 9.68
C PRO A 126 -9.75 -27.67 8.82
N ALA A 127 -10.91 -27.05 9.01
CA ALA A 127 -12.09 -27.20 8.14
C ALA A 127 -12.36 -25.95 7.28
N ALA A 128 -11.73 -24.81 7.58
CA ALA A 128 -11.90 -23.59 6.80
C ALA A 128 -11.21 -23.67 5.44
N ALA A 129 -11.83 -23.08 4.40
CA ALA A 129 -11.14 -22.79 3.15
C ALA A 129 -9.97 -21.81 3.38
N CYS A 130 -8.97 -21.84 2.51
CA CYS A 130 -7.80 -20.96 2.56
C CYS A 130 -7.66 -20.16 1.25
N ARG A 131 -7.26 -18.89 1.37
CA ARG A 131 -6.94 -18.00 0.23
C ARG A 131 -5.67 -17.19 0.52
N PHE A 132 -4.85 -16.96 -0.52
CA PHE A 132 -3.70 -16.05 -0.43
C PHE A 132 -4.00 -14.76 -1.19
N ASP A 133 -4.03 -13.64 -0.48
CA ASP A 133 -4.19 -12.31 -1.07
C ASP A 133 -2.85 -11.55 -1.02
N VAL A 134 -2.69 -10.55 -1.88
CA VAL A 134 -1.57 -9.60 -1.82
C VAL A 134 -2.12 -8.18 -1.74
N ILE A 135 -1.64 -7.40 -0.78
CA ILE A 135 -1.80 -5.95 -0.79
C ILE A 135 -0.48 -5.31 -1.19
N ALA A 136 -0.51 -4.49 -2.24
CA ALA A 136 0.63 -3.73 -2.69
C ALA A 136 0.38 -2.22 -2.59
N PHE A 137 1.35 -1.51 -2.04
CA PHE A 137 1.45 -0.06 -2.05
C PHE A 137 2.41 0.35 -3.17
N GLU A 138 1.84 0.84 -4.28
CA GLU A 138 2.54 1.16 -5.52
C GLU A 138 2.04 2.51 -6.06
N ALA A 139 2.96 3.40 -6.45
CA ALA A 139 2.64 4.74 -6.98
C ALA A 139 1.63 5.55 -6.13
N GLY A 140 1.74 5.46 -4.80
CA GLY A 140 0.84 6.13 -3.85
C GLY A 140 -0.55 5.49 -3.69
N ARG A 141 -0.85 4.40 -4.40
CA ARG A 141 -2.13 3.67 -4.35
C ARG A 141 -2.00 2.37 -3.58
N LEU A 142 -3.11 1.91 -2.99
CA LEU A 142 -3.25 0.57 -2.43
C LEU A 142 -3.97 -0.30 -3.47
N VAL A 143 -3.29 -1.36 -3.93
CA VAL A 143 -3.84 -2.40 -4.81
C VAL A 143 -4.07 -3.65 -3.96
N TRP A 144 -5.26 -4.23 -4.01
CA TRP A 144 -5.57 -5.51 -3.38
C TRP A 144 -5.83 -6.54 -4.46
N LEU A 145 -4.93 -7.51 -4.57
CA LEU A 145 -5.12 -8.70 -5.38
C LEU A 145 -5.71 -9.79 -4.48
N ARG A 146 -6.98 -10.11 -4.69
CA ARG A 146 -7.59 -11.29 -4.10
C ARG A 146 -7.13 -12.51 -4.88
N ASP A 147 -6.87 -13.61 -4.17
CA ASP A 147 -6.48 -14.88 -4.77
C ASP A 147 -5.25 -14.77 -5.68
N ALA A 148 -4.20 -14.13 -5.14
CA ALA A 148 -3.00 -13.77 -5.90
C ALA A 148 -2.15 -14.99 -6.31
N PHE A 149 -2.31 -16.12 -5.63
CA PHE A 149 -1.78 -17.44 -5.98
C PHE A 149 -2.50 -18.54 -5.16
N ARG A 150 -2.50 -19.77 -5.67
CA ARG A 150 -2.97 -20.98 -4.97
C ARG A 150 -1.80 -21.69 -4.29
N ALA A 151 -2.11 -22.53 -3.29
CA ALA A 151 -1.09 -23.35 -2.63
C ALA A 151 -0.39 -24.31 -3.62
N ASP A 152 -1.12 -24.75 -4.64
CA ASP A 152 -0.67 -25.68 -5.68
C ASP A 152 0.22 -25.00 -6.76
N ASP A 153 0.32 -23.65 -6.75
CA ASP A 153 1.17 -22.86 -7.67
C ASP A 153 2.60 -22.63 -7.13
N ALA A 154 2.98 -23.26 -6.01
CA ALA A 154 4.14 -22.87 -5.18
C ALA A 154 5.38 -23.76 -5.32
#